data_AF-A0A0Q7PU62-F1
#
_entry.id   AF-A0A0Q7PU62-F1
#
_cell.length_a   1.000
_cell.length_b   1.000
_cell.length_c   1.000
_cell.angle_alpha   90.00
_cell.angle_beta   90.00
_cell.angle_gamma   90.00
#
_symmetry.space_group_name_H-M   'P 1'
#
loop_
_entity.id
_entity.type
_entity.pdbx_description
1 polymer ?
#
loop_
_entity_poly.entity_id
_entity_poly.type
_entity_poly.pdbx_seq_one_letter_code
_entity_poly.pdbx_strand_id
1 'polypeptide(L)' 'MAQRPVLHLVHRPVRADFPRSSPVSPAVESDALLRGTREVLIRHGNEVYRLRHTRNDKLILTK' A
#
# COMPACT_ATOMS: atom_id res chain seq x y z
N MET A 1 27.97 52.02 -27.86
CA MET A 1 28.20 51.23 -26.63
C MET A 1 26.86 51.00 -25.94
N ALA A 2 26.64 49.80 -25.37
CA ALA A 2 25.47 49.31 -24.62
C ALA A 2 24.41 48.53 -25.41
N GLN A 3 24.69 47.23 -25.62
CA GLN A 3 23.68 46.20 -25.89
C GLN A 3 23.06 45.78 -24.56
N ARG A 4 21.72 45.78 -24.47
CA ARG A 4 20.94 45.39 -23.27
C ARG A 4 20.80 43.87 -23.28
N PRO A 5 21.24 43.12 -22.26
CA PRO A 5 21.04 41.67 -22.24
C PRO A 5 19.58 41.35 -21.91
N VAL A 6 18.90 40.64 -22.80
CA VAL A 6 17.59 40.04 -22.55
C VAL A 6 17.83 38.78 -21.70
N LEU A 7 17.39 38.81 -20.44
CA LEU A 7 17.38 37.64 -19.57
C LEU A 7 16.32 36.66 -20.11
N HIS A 8 16.77 35.61 -20.79
CA HIS A 8 15.93 34.48 -21.14
C HIS A 8 15.67 33.66 -19.86
N LEU A 9 14.51 33.89 -19.24
CA LEU A 9 14.01 33.02 -18.19
C LEU A 9 13.56 31.70 -18.84
N VAL A 10 14.48 30.75 -18.92
CA VAL A 10 14.19 29.37 -19.28
C VAL A 10 13.27 28.78 -18.21
N HIS A 11 11.96 28.77 -18.48
CA HIS A 11 11.00 28.00 -17.70
C HIS A 11 11.27 26.51 -17.95
N ARG A 12 12.18 25.92 -17.18
CA ARG A 12 12.24 24.47 -17.02
C ARG A 12 11.03 24.07 -16.19
N PRO A 13 10.09 23.26 -16.72
CA PRO A 13 9.04 22.71 -15.89
C PRO A 13 9.72 21.78 -14.87
N VAL A 14 9.79 22.23 -13.63
CA VAL A 14 10.10 21.35 -12.51
C VAL A 14 8.98 20.30 -12.53
N ARG A 15 9.31 19.06 -12.89
CA ARG A 15 8.44 17.93 -12.56
C ARG A 15 8.34 17.94 -11.05
N ALA A 16 7.23 18.46 -10.55
CA ALA A 16 6.92 18.36 -9.15
C ALA A 16 6.71 16.86 -8.87
N ASP A 17 7.73 16.24 -8.30
CA ASP A 17 7.65 14.91 -7.71
C ASP A 17 6.85 15.06 -6.42
N PHE A 18 5.53 15.26 -6.58
CA PHE A 18 4.63 15.22 -5.44
C PHE A 18 4.64 13.76 -4.97
N PRO A 19 4.99 13.48 -3.70
CA PRO A 19 4.84 12.15 -3.18
C PRO A 19 3.37 11.78 -3.34
N ARG A 20 3.09 10.85 -4.24
CA ARG A 20 1.77 10.26 -4.36
C ARG A 20 1.56 9.53 -3.04
N SER A 21 0.85 10.14 -2.10
CA SER A 21 0.39 9.48 -0.90
C SER A 21 -0.56 8.37 -1.34
N SER A 22 -0.04 7.17 -1.57
CA SER A 22 -0.90 6.00 -1.75
C SER A 22 -1.71 5.86 -0.47
N PRO A 23 -3.03 5.65 -0.55
CA PRO A 23 -3.82 5.42 0.64
C PRO A 23 -3.20 4.24 1.40
N VAL A 24 -2.78 4.51 2.64
CA VAL A 24 -2.24 3.48 3.52
C VAL A 24 -3.43 2.64 3.96
N SER A 25 -3.52 1.42 3.44
CA SER A 25 -4.49 0.45 3.95
C SER A 25 -4.19 0.21 5.44
N PRO A 26 -5.21 0.18 6.32
CA PRO A 26 -4.98 -0.16 7.71
C PRO A 26 -4.37 -1.55 7.82
N ALA A 27 -3.24 -1.65 8.55
CA ALA A 27 -2.59 -2.91 8.85
C ALA A 27 -3.20 -3.53 10.11
N VAL A 28 -3.23 -4.85 10.16
CA VAL A 28 -3.67 -5.63 11.34
C VAL A 28 -2.69 -6.76 11.59
N GLU A 29 -2.39 -6.99 12.86
CA GLU A 29 -1.54 -8.10 13.29
C GLU A 29 -2.22 -9.46 13.00
N SER A 30 -1.46 -10.42 12.50
CA SER A 30 -1.99 -11.76 12.20
C SER A 30 -2.50 -12.48 13.45
N ASP A 31 -1.82 -12.30 14.59
CA ASP A 31 -2.23 -12.85 15.88
C ASP A 31 -3.61 -12.33 16.31
N ALA A 32 -3.85 -11.03 16.12
CA ALA A 32 -5.14 -10.41 16.40
C ALA A 32 -6.26 -10.95 15.49
N LEU A 33 -5.96 -11.19 14.21
CA LEU A 33 -6.90 -11.82 13.28
C LEU A 33 -7.21 -13.28 13.68
N LEU A 34 -6.20 -14.03 14.12
CA LEU A 34 -6.31 -15.44 14.42
C LEU A 34 -6.78 -15.75 15.85
N ARG A 35 -6.80 -14.75 16.75
CA ARG A 35 -7.31 -14.83 18.13
C ARG A 35 -6.69 -15.99 18.93
N GLY A 36 -5.37 -16.16 18.82
CA GLY A 36 -4.62 -17.24 19.49
C GLY A 36 -4.84 -18.64 18.93
N THR A 37 -5.58 -18.78 17.83
CA THR A 37 -5.75 -20.05 17.11
C THR A 37 -4.83 -20.12 15.89
N ARG A 38 -4.76 -21.29 15.26
CA ARG A 38 -3.97 -21.46 14.03
C ARG A 38 -4.76 -21.09 12.76
N GLU A 39 -6.08 -21.00 12.85
CA GLU A 39 -6.96 -20.72 11.73
C GLU A 39 -8.30 -20.10 12.16
N VAL A 40 -8.87 -19.25 11.31
CA VAL A 40 -10.20 -18.67 11.48
C VAL A 40 -11.03 -18.83 10.21
N LEU A 41 -12.34 -18.91 10.39
CA LEU A 41 -13.30 -18.88 9.29
C LEU A 41 -13.81 -17.46 9.08
N ILE A 42 -13.77 -17.01 7.83
CA ILE A 42 -14.21 -15.69 7.41
C ILE A 42 -15.45 -15.88 6.53
N ARG A 43 -16.60 -15.40 6.99
CA ARG A 43 -17.81 -15.34 6.17
C ARG A 43 -17.71 -14.13 5.24
N HIS A 44 -17.79 -14.37 3.94
CA HIS A 44 -17.76 -13.32 2.93
C HIS A 44 -18.86 -13.58 1.90
N GLY A 45 -19.88 -12.72 1.90
CA GLY A 45 -21.09 -12.97 1.13
C GLY A 45 -21.76 -14.28 1.56
N ASN A 46 -21.96 -15.19 0.59
CA ASN A 46 -22.52 -16.51 0.82
C ASN A 46 -21.46 -17.61 0.94
N GLU A 47 -20.19 -17.22 1.07
CA GLU A 47 -19.06 -18.13 1.08
C GLU A 47 -18.33 -18.08 2.41
N VAL A 48 -17.66 -19.19 2.75
CA VAL A 48 -16.84 -19.31 3.93
C VAL A 48 -15.41 -19.52 3.47
N TYR A 49 -14.53 -18.60 3.85
CA TYR A 49 -13.10 -18.73 3.64
C TYR A 49 -12.42 -19.17 4.92
N ARG A 50 -11.23 -19.76 4.79
CA ARG A 50 -10.38 -20.17 5.90
C ARG A 50 -9.04 -19.46 5.77
N LEU A 51 -8.73 -18.63 6.76
CA LEU A 51 -7.40 -18.04 6.92
C LEU A 51 -6.61 -18.89 7.92
N ARG A 52 -5.39 -19.31 7.55
CA ARG A 52 -4.57 -20.20 8.39
C ARG A 52 -3.09 -19.82 8.36
N HIS A 53 -2.40 -19.99 9.49
CA HIS A 53 -0.93 -20.03 9.54
C HIS A 53 -0.37 -21.34 8.99
N THR A 54 0.50 -21.22 8.00
CA THR A 54 1.27 -22.34 7.44
C THR A 54 2.46 -22.70 8.34
N ARG A 55 3.20 -23.76 7.99
CA ARG A 55 4.44 -24.13 8.69
C ARG A 55 5.63 -23.21 8.38
N ASN A 56 5.53 -22.39 7.33
CA ASN A 56 6.61 -21.50 6.89
C ASN A 56 6.34 -20.05 7.29
N ASP A 57 5.60 -19.84 8.39
CA ASP A 57 5.24 -18.51 8.92
C ASP A 57 4.49 -17.60 7.93
N LYS A 58 3.81 -18.19 6.94
CA LYS A 58 2.93 -17.47 5.99
C LYS A 58 1.46 -17.69 6.35
N LEU A 59 0.63 -16.69 6.03
CA LEU A 59 -0.82 -16.84 6.00
C LEU A 59 -1.27 -17.39 4.64
N ILE A 60 -2.26 -18.29 4.66
CA ILE A 60 -2.97 -18.76 3.47
C ILE A 60 -4.48 -18.55 3.66
N LEU A 61 -5.14 -17.99 2.65
CA LEU A 61 -6.59 -17.88 2.56
C LEU A 61 -7.08 -18.88 1.52
N THR A 62 -7.97 -19.79 1.91
CA THR A 62 -8.64 -20.72 1.01
C THR A 62 -10.15 -20.50 1.07
N LYS A 63 -10.85 -20.84 -0.01
CA LYS A 63 -12.30 -21.01 -0.01
C LYS A 63 -12.67 -22.38 0.59
#